data_AF-A0A6C8ETV3-F1
#
_entry.id   AF-A0A6C8ETV3-F1
#
_cell.length_a   1.000
_cell.length_b   1.000
_cell.length_c   1.000
_cell.angle_alpha   90.00
_cell.angle_beta   90.00
_cell.angle_gamma   90.00
#
_symmetry.space_group_name_H-M   'P 1'
#
loop_
_entity.id
_entity.type
_entity.pdbx_description
1 polymer ?
#
loop_
_entity_poly.entity_id
_entity_poly.type
_entity_poly.pdbx_seq_one_letter_code
_entity_poly.pdbx_strand_id
1 'polypeptide(L)'
;MPTDGIITLNLEKIMTARVIALDLDGTLLTPHKTLLPSSLDALSRAKEAGFQLIIVTGRHHVAIHPFYQALALETPAICCNGTYLYRLHFIQKI
;
A
#
# COMPACT_ATOMS: atom_id res chain seq x y z
N MET A 1 31.02 37.10 -17.22
CA MET A 1 29.67 36.49 -17.34
C MET A 1 29.87 35.01 -17.59
N PRO A 2 29.55 34.11 -16.64
CA PRO A 2 29.52 32.70 -16.96
C PRO A 2 28.25 32.40 -17.77
N THR A 3 28.50 31.86 -18.96
CA THR A 3 27.58 31.23 -19.90
C THR A 3 27.02 29.92 -19.33
N ASP A 4 25.83 29.57 -19.81
CA ASP A 4 25.21 28.24 -19.72
C ASP A 4 24.59 27.87 -18.37
N GLY A 5 23.42 28.46 -18.12
CA GLY A 5 22.45 28.00 -17.13
C GLY A 5 21.83 26.65 -17.50
N ILE A 6 22.63 25.58 -17.47
CA ILE A 6 22.09 24.22 -17.38
C ILE A 6 21.86 23.96 -15.89
N ILE A 7 20.60 24.10 -15.48
CA ILE A 7 20.12 23.50 -14.24
C ILE A 7 20.34 22.01 -14.42
N THR A 8 21.40 21.44 -13.84
CA THR A 8 21.54 20.00 -13.67
C THR A 8 20.39 19.59 -12.75
N LEU A 9 19.22 19.33 -13.32
CA LEU A 9 18.15 18.62 -12.64
C LEU A 9 18.79 17.33 -12.17
N ASN A 10 18.98 17.24 -10.85
CA ASN A 10 19.55 16.08 -10.20
C ASN A 10 18.59 14.90 -10.43
N LEU A 11 18.80 14.18 -11.53
CA LEU A 11 18.00 13.02 -11.96
C LEU A 11 18.08 11.86 -10.94
N GLU A 12 18.97 11.96 -9.94
CA GLU A 12 19.07 11.10 -8.75
C GLU A 12 17.77 10.99 -7.94
N LYS A 13 16.71 11.75 -8.26
CA LYS A 13 15.41 11.54 -7.63
C LYS A 13 14.19 11.85 -8.50
N ILE A 14 14.10 11.27 -9.69
CA ILE A 14 12.75 10.86 -10.12
C ILE A 14 12.36 9.72 -9.17
N MET A 15 11.70 10.05 -8.06
CA MET A 15 11.14 9.07 -7.15
C MET A 15 10.03 8.32 -7.89
N THR A 16 10.40 7.26 -8.62
CA THR A 16 9.44 6.35 -9.21
C THR A 16 8.73 5.66 -8.05
N ALA A 17 7.57 6.19 -7.66
CA ALA A 17 6.73 5.58 -6.64
C ALA A 17 6.25 4.22 -7.16
N ARG A 18 6.78 3.14 -6.58
CA ARG A 18 6.40 1.77 -6.91
C ARG A 18 5.34 1.33 -5.91
N VAL A 19 4.07 1.49 -6.30
CA VAL A 19 2.93 1.20 -5.42
C VAL A 19 2.07 0.09 -6.03
N ILE A 20 1.63 -0.84 -5.19
CA ILE A 20 0.61 -1.83 -5.52
C ILE A 20 -0.64 -1.50 -4.70
N ALA A 21 -1.71 -1.11 -5.41
CA ALA A 21 -3.02 -0.90 -4.81
C ALA A 21 -3.79 -2.23 -4.77
N LEU A 22 -4.32 -2.56 -3.59
CA LEU A 22 -4.96 -3.84 -3.30
C LEU A 22 -6.42 -3.60 -2.92
N ASP A 23 -7.33 -4.03 -3.79
CA ASP A 23 -8.71 -4.25 -3.39
C ASP A 23 -8.86 -5.59 -2.64
N LEU A 24 -9.90 -5.69 -1.82
CA LEU A 24 -10.14 -6.82 -0.91
C LEU A 24 -11.17 -7.80 -1.48
N ASP A 25 -12.43 -7.40 -1.61
CA ASP A 25 -13.53 -8.32 -1.88
C ASP A 25 -13.61 -8.73 -3.34
N GLY A 26 -13.49 -10.04 -3.60
CA GLY A 26 -13.46 -10.53 -4.98
C GLY A 26 -12.13 -10.29 -5.69
N THR A 27 -11.14 -9.76 -4.97
CA THR A 27 -9.79 -9.46 -5.47
C THR A 27 -8.74 -10.20 -4.63
N LEU A 28 -8.31 -9.63 -3.51
CA LEU A 28 -7.27 -10.22 -2.65
C LEU A 28 -7.82 -11.29 -1.70
N LEU A 29 -9.07 -11.14 -1.25
CA LEU A 29 -9.72 -12.07 -0.34
C LEU A 29 -10.44 -13.16 -1.12
N THR A 30 -10.36 -14.38 -0.59
CA THR A 30 -11.21 -15.50 -1.02
C THR A 30 -12.69 -15.17 -0.82
N PRO A 31 -13.62 -15.93 -1.42
CA PRO A 31 -15.05 -15.80 -1.13
C PRO A 31 -15.39 -15.93 0.37
N HIS A 32 -14.58 -16.68 1.12
CA HIS A 32 -14.71 -16.84 2.57
C HIS A 32 -14.05 -15.73 3.40
N LYS A 33 -13.62 -14.64 2.75
CA LYS A 33 -12.99 -13.46 3.37
C LYS A 33 -11.68 -13.80 4.10
N THR A 34 -10.90 -14.72 3.52
CA THR A 34 -9.57 -15.10 4.02
C THR A 34 -8.49 -14.74 3.01
N LEU A 35 -7.24 -14.66 3.46
CA LEU A 35 -6.06 -14.49 2.62
C LEU A 35 -5.46 -15.87 2.29
N LEU A 36 -5.06 -16.09 1.04
CA LEU A 36 -4.31 -17.28 0.67
C LEU A 36 -2.84 -17.15 1.10
N PRO A 37 -2.18 -18.25 1.53
CA PRO A 37 -0.74 -18.23 1.82
C PRO A 37 0.09 -17.73 0.63
N SER A 38 -0.25 -18.17 -0.58
CA SER A 38 0.44 -17.74 -1.80
C SER A 38 0.32 -16.23 -2.08
N SER A 39 -0.80 -15.62 -1.71
CA SER A 39 -0.98 -14.15 -1.81
C SER A 39 -0.08 -13.43 -0.81
N LEU A 40 0.02 -13.91 0.43
CA LEU A 40 0.93 -13.34 1.44
C LEU A 40 2.39 -13.42 0.98
N ASP A 41 2.81 -14.58 0.45
CA ASP A 41 4.17 -14.78 -0.05
C ASP A 41 4.49 -13.84 -1.23
N ALA A 42 3.55 -13.68 -2.16
CA ALA A 42 3.71 -12.77 -3.30
C ALA A 42 3.83 -11.30 -2.85
N LEU A 43 3.03 -10.89 -1.87
CA LEU A 43 3.07 -9.54 -1.32
C LEU A 43 4.36 -9.29 -0.50
N SER A 44 4.89 -10.31 0.20
CA SER A 44 6.20 -10.22 0.85
C SER A 44 7.32 -9.96 -0.15
N ARG A 45 7.37 -10.77 -1.22
CA ARG A 45 8.36 -10.58 -2.30
C ARG A 45 8.23 -9.20 -2.96
N ALA A 46 7.02 -8.70 -3.12
CA ALA A 46 6.81 -7.35 -3.65
C ALA A 46 7.36 -6.28 -2.70
N LYS A 47 7.11 -6.39 -1.40
CA LYS A 47 7.70 -5.50 -0.38
C LYS A 47 9.23 -5.54 -0.41
N GLU A 48 9.81 -6.74 -0.43
CA GLU A 48 11.27 -6.96 -0.53
C GLU A 48 11.87 -6.35 -1.81
N ALA A 49 11.12 -6.36 -2.92
CA ALA A 49 11.51 -5.73 -4.18
C ALA A 49 11.33 -4.19 -4.18
N GLY A 50 10.93 -3.60 -3.06
CA GLY A 50 10.78 -2.15 -2.86
C GLY A 50 9.42 -1.59 -3.27
N PHE A 51 8.38 -2.42 -3.42
CA PHE A 51 7.02 -1.93 -3.62
C PHE A 51 6.37 -1.55 -2.30
N GLN A 52 5.68 -0.40 -2.28
CA GLN A 52 4.74 -0.05 -1.23
C GLN A 52 3.38 -0.66 -1.54
N LEU A 53 2.77 -1.31 -0.56
CA LEU A 53 1.42 -1.85 -0.69
C LEU A 53 0.42 -0.88 -0.07
N ILE A 54 -0.72 -0.65 -0.70
CA ILE A 54 -1.81 0.18 -0.15
C ILE A 54 -3.15 -0.54 -0.34
N ILE A 55 -3.99 -0.54 0.70
CA ILE A 55 -5.38 -1.03 0.57
C ILE A 55 -6.23 0.06 -0.08
N VAL A 56 -6.99 -0.32 -1.10
CA VAL A 56 -7.98 0.53 -1.77
C VAL A 56 -9.26 -0.27 -1.89
N THR A 57 -10.28 0.05 -1.10
CA THR A 57 -11.45 -0.82 -0.97
C THR A 57 -12.76 -0.07 -0.72
N GLY A 58 -13.87 -0.74 -1.05
CA GLY A 58 -15.22 -0.33 -0.68
C GLY A 58 -15.53 -0.42 0.82
N ARG A 59 -14.73 -1.17 1.58
CA ARG A 59 -14.95 -1.34 3.02
C ARG A 59 -14.70 -0.07 3.83
N HIS A 60 -15.42 0.06 4.93
CA HIS A 60 -15.15 1.02 5.99
C HIS A 60 -13.86 0.64 6.75
N HIS A 61 -13.11 1.62 7.28
CA HIS A 61 -11.80 1.39 7.91
C HIS A 61 -11.81 0.38 9.08
N VAL A 62 -12.94 0.25 9.79
CA VAL A 62 -13.11 -0.76 10.84
C VAL A 62 -13.07 -2.18 10.27
N ALA A 63 -13.68 -2.40 9.10
CA ALA A 63 -13.82 -3.71 8.49
C ALA A 63 -12.55 -4.20 7.77
N ILE A 64 -11.54 -3.33 7.60
CA ILE A 64 -10.26 -3.68 7.00
C ILE A 64 -9.20 -4.04 8.05
N HIS A 65 -9.43 -3.71 9.32
CA HIS A 65 -8.42 -3.81 10.38
C HIS A 65 -7.74 -5.19 10.50
N PRO A 66 -8.47 -6.33 10.47
CA PRO A 66 -7.83 -7.65 10.55
C PRO A 66 -6.91 -7.93 9.36
N PHE A 67 -7.30 -7.50 8.16
CA PHE A 67 -6.52 -7.70 6.93
C PHE A 67 -5.31 -6.77 6.88
N TYR A 68 -5.48 -5.53 7.32
CA TYR A 68 -4.40 -4.57 7.42
C TYR A 68 -3.30 -5.06 8.37
N GLN A 69 -3.68 -5.67 9.49
CA GLN A 69 -2.75 -6.31 10.43
C GLN A 69 -2.09 -7.55 9.82
N ALA A 70 -2.86 -8.44 9.19
CA ALA A 70 -2.32 -9.65 8.56
C ALA A 70 -1.31 -9.34 7.44
N LEU A 71 -1.52 -8.24 6.72
CA LEU A 71 -0.62 -7.77 5.66
C LEU A 71 0.57 -6.94 6.20
N ALA A 72 0.62 -6.66 7.51
CA ALA A 72 1.63 -5.84 8.18
C ALA A 72 1.91 -4.54 7.41
N LEU A 73 0.85 -3.77 7.13
CA LEU A 73 0.94 -2.52 6.38
C LEU A 73 1.21 -1.35 7.32
N GLU A 74 1.94 -0.35 6.81
CA GLU A 74 2.20 0.93 7.49
C GLU A 74 1.66 2.13 6.69
N THR A 75 1.19 1.86 5.47
CA THR A 75 0.63 2.85 4.54
C THR A 75 -0.82 3.17 4.90
N PRO A 76 -1.31 4.40 4.70
CA PRO A 76 -2.73 4.68 4.89
C PRO A 76 -3.60 3.85 3.94
N ALA A 77 -4.88 3.66 4.24
CA ALA A 77 -5.82 2.93 3.40
C ALA A 77 -6.86 3.87 2.78
N ILE A 78 -7.21 3.62 1.52
CA ILE A 78 -8.32 4.31 0.85
C ILE A 78 -9.59 3.47 1.07
N CYS A 79 -10.58 4.06 1.72
CA CYS A 79 -11.77 3.37 2.22
C CYS A 79 -13.05 3.88 1.55
N CYS A 80 -14.14 3.14 1.71
CA CYS A 80 -15.47 3.51 1.22
C CYS A 80 -15.47 3.95 -0.25
N ASN A 81 -14.87 3.12 -1.12
CA ASN A 81 -14.77 3.35 -2.58
C ASN A 81 -14.05 4.65 -2.94
N GLY A 82 -13.07 5.07 -2.12
CA GLY A 82 -12.32 6.30 -2.38
C GLY A 82 -12.83 7.54 -1.66
N THR A 83 -13.88 7.42 -0.84
CA THR A 83 -14.48 8.58 -0.14
C THR A 83 -13.49 9.24 0.82
N TYR A 84 -12.63 8.47 1.49
CA TYR A 84 -11.64 9.02 2.40
C TYR A 84 -10.36 8.18 2.49
N LEU A 85 -9.27 8.86 2.87
CA LEU A 85 -8.01 8.26 3.28
C LEU A 85 -8.01 8.08 4.79
N TYR A 86 -7.66 6.89 5.26
CA TYR A 86 -7.60 6.58 6.69
C TYR A 86 -6.19 6.16 7.08
N ARG A 87 -5.63 6.81 8.10
CA ARG A 87 -4.36 6.41 8.71
C ARG A 87 -4.65 5.44 9.84
N LEU A 88 -4.37 4.15 9.60
CA LEU A 88 -4.43 3.15 10.66
C LEU A 88 -3.23 3.37 11.58
N HIS A 89 -3.50 3.56 12.87
CA HIS A 89 -2.45 3.63 13.88
C HIS A 89 -2.24 2.23 14.43
N PHE A 90 -1.02 1.72 14.29
CA PHE A 90 -0.63 0.48 14.91
C PHE A 90 -0.49 0.70 16.41
N ILE A 91 -1.28 -0.01 17.22
CA ILE A 91 -0.96 -0.21 18.63
C ILE A 91 -0.40 -1.63 18.70
N GLN A 92 0.92 -1.74 18.82
CA GLN A 92 1.55 -3.02 19.13
C GLN A 92 1.03 -3.42 20.51
N LYS A 93 0.11 -4.40 20.58
CA LYS A 93 -0.24 -5.01 21.86
C LYS A 93 1.00 -5.73 22.36
N ILE A 94 1.52 -5.20 23.46
CA ILE A 94 2.59 -5.74 24.31
C ILE A 94 2.24 -7.15 24.74
#